data_AF-A0A2T7KL98-F1
#
_entry.id   AF-A0A2T7KL98-F1
#
_cell.length_a   1.000
_cell.length_b   1.000
_cell.length_c   1.000
_cell.angle_alpha   90.00
_cell.angle_beta   90.00
_cell.angle_gamma   90.00
#
_symmetry.space_group_name_H-M   'P 1'
#
loop_
_entity.id
_entity.type
_entity.pdbx_description
1 polymer ?
#
loop_
_entity_poly.entity_id
_entity_poly.type
_entity_poly.pdbx_seq_one_letter_code
_entity_poly.pdbx_strand_id
1 'polypeptide(L)' 'MGKSTEIARAKARRLKGMIKESDGIALENERLKAEGRREQAEARREEALARASRAASDR' A
#
# COMPACT_ATOMS: atom_id res chain seq x y z
N MET A 1 -8.07 17.96 2.32
CA MET A 1 -7.98 16.53 2.73
C MET A 1 -6.89 16.40 3.77
N GLY A 2 -7.17 15.85 4.96
CA GLY A 2 -6.24 15.85 6.09
C GLY A 2 -5.17 14.74 6.03
N LYS A 3 -4.02 14.96 6.66
CA LYS A 3 -2.87 14.03 6.69
C LYS A 3 -3.21 12.61 7.18
N SER A 4 -4.17 12.47 8.10
CA SER A 4 -4.66 11.14 8.53
C SER A 4 -5.34 10.34 7.40
N THR A 5 -6.02 11.01 6.47
CA THR A 5 -6.65 10.34 5.32
C THR A 5 -5.63 9.80 4.32
N GLU A 6 -4.45 10.41 4.23
CA GLU A 6 -3.36 9.96 3.35
C GLU A 6 -2.77 8.62 3.83
N ILE A 7 -2.47 8.53 5.12
CA ILE A 7 -1.96 7.30 5.75
C ILE A 7 -3.01 6.18 5.69
N ALA A 8 -4.29 6.51 5.94
CA ALA A 8 -5.37 5.53 5.84
C ALA A 8 -5.51 4.98 4.41
N ARG A 9 -5.41 5.83 3.39
CA ARG A 9 -5.43 5.42 1.97
C ARG A 9 -4.24 4.51 1.62
N ALA A 10 -3.03 4.87 2.05
CA ALA A 10 -1.84 4.05 1.81
C ALA A 10 -2.01 2.65 2.43
N LYS A 11 -2.52 2.56 3.68
CA LYS A 11 -2.82 1.27 4.32
C LYS A 11 -3.90 0.47 3.60
N ALA A 12 -4.97 1.11 3.14
CA ALA A 12 -6.04 0.44 2.38
C ALA A 12 -5.51 -0.13 1.05
N ARG A 13 -4.65 0.61 0.34
CA ARG A 13 -3.99 0.12 -0.88
C ARG A 13 -3.07 -1.06 -0.61
N ARG A 14 -2.32 -1.02 0.49
CA ARG A 14 -1.49 -2.17 0.92
C ARG A 14 -2.36 -3.41 1.17
N LEU A 15 -3.48 -3.27 1.89
CA LEU A 15 -4.38 -4.39 2.16
C LEU A 15 -4.94 -4.99 0.86
N LYS A 16 -5.34 -4.15 -0.09
CA LYS A 16 -5.79 -4.60 -1.42
C LYS A 16 -4.73 -5.45 -2.13
N GLY A 17 -3.48 -5.01 -2.11
CA GLY A 17 -2.37 -5.77 -2.70
C GLY A 17 -2.10 -7.09 -1.98
N MET A 18 -2.33 -7.18 -0.66
CA MET A 18 -2.23 -8.44 0.10
C MET A 18 -3.33 -9.44 -0.29
N ILE A 19 -4.56 -8.94 -0.49
CA ILE A 19 -5.68 -9.77 -0.97
C ILE A 19 -5.34 -10.34 -2.35
N LYS A 20 -4.90 -9.49 -3.29
CA LYS A 20 -4.46 -9.94 -4.62
C LYS A 20 -3.33 -10.97 -4.57
N GLU A 21 -2.33 -10.76 -3.71
CA GLU A 21 -1.25 -11.73 -3.56
C GLU A 21 -1.76 -13.07 -3.05
N SER A 22 -2.62 -13.05 -2.03
CA SER A 22 -3.22 -14.25 -1.45
C SER A 22 -4.09 -15.00 -2.45
N ASP A 23 -4.96 -14.29 -3.18
CA ASP A 23 -5.79 -14.86 -4.23
C ASP A 23 -4.94 -15.42 -5.37
N GLY A 24 -3.85 -14.73 -5.74
CA GLY A 24 -2.91 -15.20 -6.75
C GLY A 24 -2.19 -16.49 -6.34
N ILE A 25 -1.91 -16.67 -5.05
CA ILE A 25 -1.37 -17.93 -4.52
C ILE A 25 -2.45 -19.02 -4.56
N ALA A 26 -3.65 -18.74 -4.04
CA ALA A 26 -4.73 -19.72 -3.94
C ALA A 26 -5.25 -20.20 -5.30
N LEU A 27 -5.19 -19.33 -6.32
CA LEU A 27 -5.65 -19.61 -7.68
C LEU A 27 -4.52 -19.97 -8.65
N GLU A 28 -3.29 -20.13 -8.16
CA GLU A 28 -2.08 -20.35 -8.99
C GLU A 28 -1.92 -19.30 -10.12
N ASN A 29 -2.38 -18.07 -9.87
CA ASN A 29 -2.38 -16.97 -10.82
C ASN A 29 -1.19 -16.04 -10.55
N GLU A 30 -0.06 -16.32 -11.19
CA GLU A 30 1.18 -15.56 -11.03
C GLU A 30 1.05 -14.07 -11.41
N ARG A 31 0.18 -13.74 -12.37
CA ARG A 31 -0.09 -12.34 -12.72
C ARG A 31 -0.75 -11.61 -11.55
N LEU A 32 -1.82 -12.17 -10.99
CA LEU A 32 -2.55 -11.58 -9.88
C LEU A 32 -1.65 -11.43 -8.64
N LYS A 33 -0.82 -12.44 -8.39
CA LYS A 33 0.19 -12.45 -7.35
C LYS A 33 1.21 -11.32 -7.52
N ALA A 34 1.73 -11.14 -8.74
CA ALA A 34 2.68 -10.08 -9.07
C ALA A 34 2.06 -8.68 -8.97
N GLU A 35 0.80 -8.52 -9.40
CA GLU A 35 0.05 -7.28 -9.22
C GLU A 35 -0.11 -6.93 -7.74
N GLY A 36 -0.46 -7.92 -6.90
CA GLY A 36 -0.56 -7.73 -5.45
C GLY A 36 0.74 -7.25 -4.81
N ARG A 37 1.88 -7.88 -5.17
CA ARG A 37 3.20 -7.43 -4.70
C ARG A 37 3.54 -6.01 -5.14
N ARG A 38 3.19 -5.64 -6.37
CA ARG A 38 3.43 -4.28 -6.90
C ARG A 38 2.62 -3.23 -6.13
N GLU A 39 1.33 -3.47 -5.94
CA GLU A 39 0.45 -2.56 -5.19
C GLU A 39 0.92 -2.38 -3.74
N GLN A 40 1.38 -3.45 -3.09
CA GLN A 40 1.96 -3.35 -1.75
C GLN A 40 3.25 -2.52 -1.71
N ALA A 41 4.12 -2.66 -2.72
CA ALA A 41 5.37 -1.90 -2.80
C ALA A 41 5.12 -0.40 -3.05
N GLU A 42 4.15 -0.06 -3.90
CA GLU A 42 3.71 1.32 -4.14
C GLU A 42 3.10 1.92 -2.85
N ALA A 43 2.20 1.19 -2.19
CA ALA A 43 1.59 1.63 -0.93
C ALA A 43 2.63 1.88 0.19
N ARG A 44 3.68 1.05 0.29
CA ARG A 44 4.78 1.28 1.23
C ARG A 44 5.53 2.58 0.94
N ARG A 45 5.76 2.91 -0.33
CA ARG A 45 6.41 4.16 -0.74
C ARG A 45 5.52 5.37 -0.39
N GLU A 46 4.23 5.29 -0.70
CA GLU A 46 3.27 6.35 -0.35
C GLU A 46 3.18 6.57 1.16
N GLU A 47 3.13 5.50 1.96
CA GLU A 47 3.11 5.60 3.42
C GLU A 47 4.40 6.23 3.97
N ALA A 48 5.56 5.86 3.44
CA ALA A 48 6.84 6.43 3.84
C ALA A 48 6.91 7.94 3.55
N LEU A 49 6.46 8.35 2.36
CA LEU A 49 6.39 9.77 1.98
C LEU A 49 5.42 10.55 2.87
N ALA A 50 4.22 10.00 3.14
CA ALA A 50 3.25 10.64 4.01
C ALA A 50 3.77 10.79 5.45
N ARG A 51 4.48 9.79 5.97
CA ARG A 51 5.13 9.85 7.29
C ARG A 51 6.26 10.86 7.34
N ALA A 52 7.12 10.92 6.32
CA ALA A 52 8.20 11.90 6.23
C ALA A 52 7.66 13.33 6.15
N SER A 53 6.62 13.56 5.34
CA SER A 53 5.93 14.86 5.24
C SER A 53 5.32 15.30 6.57
N ARG A 54 4.75 14.36 7.35
CA ARG A 54 4.27 14.64 8.71
C ARG A 54 5.42 15.07 9.62
N ALA A 55 6.50 14.31 9.67
CA ALA A 55 7.65 14.61 10.53
C ALA A 55 8.34 15.95 10.19
N ALA A 56 8.27 16.39 8.93
CA ALA A 56 8.77 17.70 8.51
C ALA A 56 7.83 18.86 8.87
N SER A 57 6.52 18.60 8.99
CA SER A 57 5.54 19.64 9.36
C SER A 57 5.40 19.85 10.87
N ASP A 58 5.83 18.89 11.68
CA ASP A 58 5.75 18.95 13.14
C ASP A 58 7.00 19.64 13.76
N ARG A 59 7.89 20.21 12.93
CA ARG A 59 9.11 20.94 13.28
C ARG A 59 8.95 22.43 13.04
#